data_AF-A0A177A7B3-F1
#
_entry.id   AF-A0A177A7B3-F1
#
_cell.length_a   1.000
_cell.length_b   1.000
_cell.length_c   1.000
_cell.angle_alpha   90.00
_cell.angle_beta   90.00
_cell.angle_gamma   90.00
#
_symmetry.space_group_name_H-M   'P 1'
#
loop_
_entity.id
_entity.type
_entity.pdbx_description
1 polymer ?
#
loop_
_entity_poly.entity_id
_entity_poly.type
_entity_poly.pdbx_seq_one_letter_code
_entity_poly.pdbx_strand_id
1 'polypeptide(L)'
;MSQSSRSSSPTTPSHSNVPYSLEQVHFIQYYREDKKVQWQAIVQPFKRQFPRVVFHQSSSSSNSPKRGKGALECRYYRAQMFPKIDDEGNFVRDHNDEYEMVNIKVRERINHPYKAILDDYIKLVTRCPEEVLKYSWTDEKDKAEARDIIANRARQGRGELPGAIIRVRTTTF
;
A
#
# COMPACT_ATOMS: atom_id res chain seq x y z
N MET A 1 7.74 51.78 13.48
CA MET A 1 8.08 50.34 13.47
C MET A 1 6.78 49.55 13.45
N SER A 2 6.34 49.10 12.27
CA SER A 2 5.07 48.37 12.11
C SER A 2 5.29 46.89 12.39
N GLN A 3 4.64 46.37 13.43
CA GLN A 3 4.61 44.93 13.71
C GLN A 3 3.51 44.28 12.85
N SER A 4 3.91 43.45 11.89
CA SER A 4 2.99 42.59 11.15
C SER A 4 2.52 41.45 12.06
N SER A 5 1.25 41.52 12.47
CA SER A 5 0.52 40.42 13.10
C SER A 5 0.41 39.25 12.11
N ARG A 6 1.18 38.18 12.33
CA ARG A 6 1.01 36.92 11.59
C ARG A 6 -0.26 36.24 12.07
N SER A 7 -1.29 36.27 11.23
CA SER A 7 -2.51 35.48 11.41
C SER A 7 -2.15 34.00 11.47
N SER A 8 -2.42 33.34 12.59
CA SER A 8 -2.35 31.88 12.71
C SER A 8 -3.51 31.26 11.93
N SER A 9 -3.28 30.98 10.64
CA SER A 9 -4.22 30.15 9.88
C SER A 9 -4.32 28.76 10.52
N PRO A 10 -5.52 28.18 10.68
CA PRO A 10 -5.65 26.82 11.18
C PRO A 10 -4.98 25.87 10.18
N THR A 11 -3.92 25.19 10.62
CA THR A 11 -3.26 24.13 9.85
C THR A 11 -4.24 22.97 9.69
N THR A 12 -5.03 22.98 8.61
CA THR A 12 -5.81 21.80 8.24
C THR A 12 -4.85 20.63 8.08
N PRO A 13 -5.12 19.45 8.67
CA PRO A 13 -4.24 18.29 8.53
C PRO A 13 -3.98 18.02 7.05
N SER A 14 -2.70 18.04 6.67
CA SER A 14 -2.27 17.72 5.31
C SER A 14 -2.85 16.36 4.91
N HIS A 15 -3.42 16.29 3.69
CA HIS A 15 -4.02 15.09 3.09
C HIS A 15 -3.13 13.83 3.15
N SER A 16 -1.83 14.01 3.37
CA SER A 16 -0.81 12.96 3.44
C SER A 16 -0.78 12.15 4.73
N ASN A 17 -1.47 12.60 5.79
CA ASN A 17 -1.33 12.04 7.13
C ASN A 17 -2.53 11.20 7.60
N VAL A 18 -3.48 10.89 6.71
CA VAL A 18 -4.56 9.94 7.06
C VAL A 18 -3.91 8.59 7.42
N PRO A 19 -4.08 8.08 8.65
CA PRO A 19 -3.57 6.77 8.99
C PRO A 19 -4.45 5.71 8.33
N TYR A 20 -3.80 4.73 7.71
CA TYR A 20 -4.48 3.61 7.06
C TYR A 20 -4.08 2.33 7.79
N SER A 21 -5.06 1.47 8.03
CA SER A 21 -4.80 0.11 8.51
C SER A 21 -4.09 -0.72 7.43
N LEU A 22 -3.53 -1.86 7.83
CA LEU A 22 -2.86 -2.77 6.89
C LEU A 22 -3.84 -3.27 5.81
N GLU A 23 -5.04 -3.71 6.21
CA GLU A 23 -6.09 -4.13 5.28
C GLU A 23 -6.47 -3.01 4.28
N GLN A 24 -6.54 -1.76 4.74
CA GLN A 24 -6.84 -0.64 3.83
C GLN A 24 -5.73 -0.41 2.81
N VAL A 25 -4.46 -0.58 3.21
CA VAL A 25 -3.33 -0.51 2.27
C VAL A 25 -3.38 -1.69 1.30
N HIS A 26 -3.70 -2.90 1.77
CA HIS A 26 -3.90 -4.07 0.92
C HIS A 26 -5.03 -3.88 -0.09
N PHE A 27 -6.17 -3.30 0.32
CA PHE A 27 -7.26 -2.97 -0.60
C PHE A 27 -6.78 -2.04 -1.72
N ILE A 28 -6.04 -0.99 -1.37
CA ILE A 28 -5.51 -0.03 -2.35
C ILE A 28 -4.55 -0.75 -3.32
N GLN A 29 -3.64 -1.58 -2.80
CA GLN A 29 -2.68 -2.33 -3.60
C GLN A 29 -3.38 -3.31 -4.55
N TYR A 30 -4.31 -4.11 -4.03
CA TYR A 30 -5.06 -5.13 -4.78
C TYR A 30 -5.84 -4.53 -5.94
N TYR A 31 -6.64 -3.49 -5.68
CA TYR A 31 -7.41 -2.86 -6.74
C TYR A 31 -6.50 -2.21 -7.79
N ARG A 32 -5.36 -1.64 -7.37
CA ARG A 32 -4.44 -0.98 -8.28
C ARG A 32 -3.63 -1.97 -9.12
N GLU A 33 -3.08 -3.02 -8.52
CA GLU A 33 -2.10 -3.90 -9.15
C GLU A 33 -2.66 -5.23 -9.64
N ASP A 34 -3.53 -5.87 -8.86
CA ASP A 34 -4.10 -7.15 -9.21
C ASP A 34 -5.27 -6.93 -10.19
N LYS A 35 -6.15 -5.98 -9.87
CA LYS A 35 -7.33 -5.64 -10.70
C LYS A 35 -7.09 -4.57 -11.75
N LYS A 36 -5.93 -3.91 -11.75
CA LYS A 36 -5.56 -2.84 -12.69
C LYS A 36 -6.60 -1.71 -12.79
N VAL A 37 -7.29 -1.41 -11.70
CA VAL A 37 -8.35 -0.40 -11.64
C VAL A 37 -7.74 1.01 -11.61
N GLN A 38 -8.38 1.93 -12.31
CA GLN A 38 -8.00 3.34 -12.31
C GLN A 38 -8.35 4.00 -10.98
N TRP A 39 -7.49 4.89 -10.49
CA TRP A 39 -7.64 5.52 -9.16
C TRP A 39 -9.04 6.06 -8.87
N GLN A 40 -9.66 6.73 -9.85
CA GLN A 40 -10.98 7.32 -9.70
C GLN A 40 -12.07 6.27 -9.38
N ALA A 41 -11.94 5.06 -9.94
CA ALA A 41 -12.88 3.97 -9.75
C ALA A 41 -12.65 3.20 -8.43
N ILE A 42 -11.48 3.34 -7.79
CA ILE A 42 -11.18 2.70 -6.50
C ILE A 42 -11.86 3.45 -5.33
N VAL A 43 -12.06 4.76 -5.45
CA VAL A 43 -12.51 5.62 -4.34
C VAL A 43 -13.86 5.18 -3.75
N GLN A 44 -14.85 4.87 -4.60
CA GLN A 44 -16.19 4.52 -4.12
C GLN A 44 -16.24 3.12 -3.47
N PRO A 45 -15.68 2.06 -4.08
CA PRO A 45 -15.50 0.77 -3.41
C PRO A 45 -14.76 0.89 -2.08
N PHE A 46 -13.68 1.67 -2.03
CA PHE A 46 -12.92 1.89 -0.79
C PHE A 46 -13.77 2.51 0.32
N LYS A 47 -14.54 3.57 0.00
CA LYS A 47 -15.43 4.22 0.97
C LYS A 47 -16.54 3.29 1.47
N ARG A 48 -17.08 2.45 0.59
CA ARG A 48 -18.10 1.46 0.95
C ARG A 48 -17.54 0.40 1.89
N GLN A 49 -16.32 -0.08 1.62
CA GLN A 49 -15.66 -1.09 2.44
C GLN A 49 -15.19 -0.53 3.79
N PHE A 50 -14.67 0.71 3.79
CA PHE A 50 -14.10 1.34 4.99
C PHE A 50 -14.79 2.69 5.28
N PRO A 51 -16.07 2.67 5.72
CA PRO A 51 -16.87 3.90 5.90
C PRO A 51 -16.32 4.82 7.00
N ARG A 52 -15.52 4.29 7.93
CA ARG A 52 -14.88 5.06 9.02
C ARG A 52 -13.69 5.89 8.57
N VAL A 53 -13.15 5.67 7.36
CA VAL A 53 -12.04 6.48 6.84
C VAL A 53 -12.58 7.83 6.37
N VAL A 54 -12.39 8.85 7.19
CA VAL A 54 -12.79 10.22 6.87
C VAL A 54 -11.75 10.85 5.93
N PHE A 55 -12.12 11.02 4.66
CA PHE A 55 -11.40 11.93 3.78
C PHE A 55 -11.78 13.36 4.18
N HIS A 56 -10.91 14.08 4.90
CA HIS A 56 -11.18 15.46 5.31
C HIS A 56 -11.61 16.32 4.11
N GLN A 57 -12.87 16.73 4.12
CA GLN A 57 -13.39 17.81 3.29
C GLN A 57 -12.90 19.11 3.96
N SER A 58 -12.06 19.91 3.30
CA SER A 58 -11.88 21.27 3.80
C SER A 58 -13.18 22.03 3.58
N SER A 59 -13.51 22.93 4.49
CA SER A 59 -14.70 23.78 4.59
C SER A 59 -14.89 24.79 3.44
N SER A 60 -14.46 24.43 2.23
CA SER A 60 -14.58 25.22 1.00
C SER A 60 -15.41 24.41 0.01
N SER A 61 -16.74 24.52 0.13
CA SER A 61 -17.75 24.41 -0.94
C SER A 61 -17.29 23.71 -2.24
N SER A 62 -16.93 22.43 -2.17
CA SER A 62 -16.58 21.67 -3.36
C SER A 62 -16.70 20.18 -3.07
N ASN A 63 -17.85 19.61 -3.44
CA ASN A 63 -18.03 18.18 -3.68
C ASN A 63 -17.15 17.71 -4.87
N SER A 64 -15.83 17.92 -4.80
CA SER A 64 -14.92 17.56 -5.88
C SER A 64 -14.43 16.12 -5.71
N PRO A 65 -14.78 15.19 -6.63
CA PRO A 65 -14.35 13.78 -6.58
C PRO A 65 -12.83 13.58 -6.70
N LYS A 66 -12.07 14.66 -6.96
CA LYS A 66 -10.62 14.67 -7.14
C LYS A 66 -9.82 14.43 -5.84
N ARG A 67 -10.37 14.74 -4.65
CA ARG A 67 -9.62 14.65 -3.38
C ARG A 67 -9.47 13.23 -2.83
N GLY A 68 -10.51 12.39 -2.93
CA GLY A 68 -10.44 10.99 -2.50
C GLY A 68 -9.40 10.20 -3.31
N LYS A 69 -9.33 10.48 -4.61
CA LYS A 69 -8.30 9.94 -5.51
C LYS A 69 -6.88 10.25 -5.01
N GLY A 70 -6.59 11.53 -4.74
CA GLY A 70 -5.26 11.98 -4.35
C GLY A 70 -4.77 11.36 -3.03
N ALA A 71 -5.66 11.14 -2.06
CA ALA A 71 -5.30 10.50 -0.79
C ALA A 71 -4.90 9.03 -0.98
N LEU A 72 -5.69 8.24 -1.74
CA LEU A 72 -5.37 6.84 -2.03
C LEU A 72 -4.08 6.70 -2.83
N GLU A 73 -3.89 7.56 -3.84
CA GLU A 73 -2.68 7.59 -4.66
C GLU A 73 -1.43 7.92 -3.82
N CYS A 74 -1.50 8.92 -2.95
CA CYS A 74 -0.41 9.25 -2.03
C CYS A 74 -0.06 8.09 -1.09
N ARG A 75 -1.08 7.43 -0.53
CA ARG A 75 -0.87 6.27 0.36
C ARG A 75 -0.23 5.11 -0.38
N TYR A 76 -0.70 4.82 -1.60
CA TYR A 76 -0.13 3.78 -2.45
C TYR A 76 1.37 4.03 -2.68
N TYR A 77 1.77 5.20 -3.18
CA TYR A 77 3.18 5.47 -3.48
C TYR A 77 4.08 5.42 -2.24
N ARG A 78 3.59 5.85 -1.07
CA ARG A 78 4.33 5.73 0.21
C ARG A 78 4.47 4.27 0.66
N ALA A 79 3.52 3.40 0.31
CA ALA A 79 3.54 1.99 0.66
C ALA A 79 4.45 1.14 -0.25
N GLN A 80 5.09 1.74 -1.26
CA GLN A 80 5.96 1.04 -2.21
C GLN A 80 7.35 0.74 -1.62
N MET A 81 7.32 0.00 -0.51
CA MET A 81 8.48 -0.49 0.22
C MET A 81 8.71 -1.96 -0.12
N PHE A 82 9.95 -2.29 -0.46
CA PHE A 82 10.41 -3.60 -0.89
C PHE A 82 11.62 -4.02 -0.07
N PRO A 83 11.83 -5.32 0.18
CA PRO A 83 13.05 -5.77 0.82
C PRO A 83 14.24 -5.38 -0.05
N LYS A 84 15.29 -4.87 0.59
CA LYS A 84 16.54 -4.52 -0.07
C LYS A 84 17.24 -5.80 -0.52
N ILE A 85 17.75 -5.78 -1.75
CA ILE A 85 18.50 -6.86 -2.35
C ILE A 85 19.91 -6.32 -2.62
N ASP A 86 20.93 -7.03 -2.15
CA ASP A 86 22.34 -6.69 -2.42
C ASP A 86 22.77 -7.09 -3.84
N ASP A 87 24.01 -6.79 -4.21
CA ASP A 87 24.54 -7.05 -5.55
C ASP A 87 24.69 -8.56 -5.82
N GLU A 88 24.76 -9.39 -4.77
CA GLU A 88 24.74 -10.85 -4.85
C GLU A 88 23.33 -11.45 -4.97
N GLY A 89 22.28 -10.64 -4.85
CA GLY A 89 20.89 -11.08 -4.95
C GLY A 89 20.27 -11.59 -3.65
N ASN A 90 20.90 -11.34 -2.50
CA ASN A 90 20.41 -11.73 -1.18
C ASN A 90 19.59 -10.62 -0.53
N PHE A 91 18.63 -11.00 0.32
CA PHE A 91 17.85 -10.04 1.10
C PHE A 91 18.67 -9.51 2.27
N VAL A 92 18.83 -8.19 2.32
CA VAL A 92 19.61 -7.53 3.37
C VAL A 92 18.79 -7.46 4.65
N ARG A 93 19.44 -7.78 5.78
CA ARG A 93 18.89 -7.65 7.13
C ARG A 93 19.65 -6.59 7.92
N ASP A 94 18.93 -5.91 8.81
CA ASP A 94 19.51 -4.93 9.72
C ASP A 94 20.10 -5.60 10.99
N HIS A 95 20.58 -4.78 11.92
CA HIS A 95 21.17 -5.23 13.18
C HIS A 95 20.18 -5.94 14.13
N ASN A 96 18.87 -5.82 13.89
CA ASN A 96 17.83 -6.49 14.66
C ASN A 96 17.30 -7.76 13.95
N ASP A 97 18.01 -8.23 12.91
CA ASP A 97 17.61 -9.36 12.07
C ASP A 97 16.30 -9.12 11.29
N GLU A 98 15.87 -7.85 11.17
CA GLU A 98 14.72 -7.47 10.35
C GLU A 98 15.16 -7.19 8.91
N TYR A 99 14.31 -7.52 7.92
CA TYR A 99 14.62 -7.17 6.53
C TYR A 99 14.66 -5.65 6.34
N GLU A 100 15.77 -5.15 5.79
CA GLU A 100 15.89 -3.75 5.40
C GLU A 100 14.91 -3.45 4.27
N MET A 101 14.12 -2.40 4.41
CA MET A 101 13.11 -2.01 3.43
C MET A 101 13.52 -0.74 2.70
N VAL A 102 13.46 -0.74 1.38
CA VAL A 102 13.76 0.42 0.52
C VAL A 102 12.54 0.85 -0.27
N ASN A 103 12.40 2.16 -0.49
CA ASN A 103 11.36 2.69 -1.36
C ASN A 103 11.82 2.58 -2.81
N ILE A 104 11.08 1.83 -3.63
CA ILE A 104 11.36 1.72 -5.08
C ILE A 104 10.24 2.45 -5.82
N LYS A 105 10.61 3.52 -6.54
CA LYS A 105 9.63 4.30 -7.31
C LYS A 105 9.03 3.42 -8.39
N VAL A 106 7.72 3.57 -8.65
CA VAL A 106 7.00 2.76 -9.65
C VAL A 106 7.70 2.77 -11.02
N ARG A 107 8.17 3.93 -11.46
CA ARG A 107 8.88 4.09 -12.74
C ARG A 107 10.24 3.39 -12.80
N GLU A 108 10.86 3.09 -11.66
CA GLU A 108 12.19 2.48 -11.57
C GLU A 108 12.10 0.93 -11.58
N ARG A 109 10.93 0.36 -11.32
CA ARG A 109 10.74 -1.11 -11.20
C ARG A 109 11.04 -1.88 -12.47
N ILE A 110 10.58 -1.36 -13.60
CA ILE A 110 10.70 -2.05 -14.89
C ILE A 110 12.15 -2.28 -15.31
N ASN A 111 13.05 -1.40 -14.86
CA ASN A 111 14.47 -1.44 -15.16
C ASN A 111 15.31 -1.93 -13.97
N HIS A 112 14.68 -2.42 -12.89
CA HIS A 112 15.39 -2.88 -11.72
C HIS A 112 16.14 -4.20 -12.02
N PRO A 113 17.41 -4.37 -11.60
CA PRO A 113 18.18 -5.59 -11.85
C PRO A 113 17.44 -6.86 -11.39
N TYR A 114 16.80 -6.78 -10.22
CA TYR A 114 16.03 -7.87 -9.62
C TYR A 114 14.52 -7.80 -9.90
N LYS A 115 14.08 -7.25 -11.05
CA LYS A 115 12.64 -7.06 -11.33
C LYS A 115 11.81 -8.33 -11.16
N ALA A 116 12.35 -9.50 -11.54
CA ALA A 116 11.64 -10.77 -11.46
C ALA A 116 11.32 -11.16 -10.00
N ILE A 117 12.20 -10.79 -9.05
CA ILE A 117 11.95 -10.95 -7.62
C ILE A 117 10.94 -9.91 -7.15
N LEU A 118 11.08 -8.66 -7.59
CA LEU A 118 10.19 -7.57 -7.18
C LEU A 118 8.74 -7.76 -7.63
N ASP A 119 8.50 -8.42 -8.78
CA ASP A 119 7.15 -8.67 -9.30
C ASP A 119 6.27 -9.42 -8.29
N ASP A 120 6.86 -10.34 -7.52
CA ASP A 120 6.17 -11.07 -6.46
C ASP A 120 5.70 -10.17 -5.31
N TYR A 121 6.30 -8.99 -5.14
CA TYR A 121 5.95 -8.00 -4.10
C TYR A 121 5.00 -6.90 -4.60
N ILE A 122 4.70 -6.85 -5.90
CA ILE A 122 3.85 -5.80 -6.47
C ILE A 122 2.38 -6.15 -6.29
N LYS A 123 1.95 -7.36 -6.65
CA LYS A 123 0.55 -7.76 -6.49
C LYS A 123 0.28 -8.22 -5.06
N LEU A 124 -0.92 -7.97 -4.55
CA LEU A 124 -1.29 -8.49 -3.23
C LEU A 124 -1.37 -10.02 -3.24
N VAL A 125 -1.91 -10.61 -4.31
CA VAL A 125 -2.09 -12.07 -4.45
C VAL A 125 -0.77 -12.82 -4.40
N THR A 126 0.32 -12.24 -4.89
CA THR A 126 1.65 -12.81 -4.77
C THR A 126 2.32 -12.41 -3.47
N ARG A 127 2.19 -11.17 -3.02
CA ARG A 127 2.92 -10.66 -1.85
C ARG A 127 2.46 -11.26 -0.54
N CYS A 128 1.14 -11.25 -0.31
CA CYS A 128 0.49 -11.71 0.92
C CYS A 128 -0.75 -12.56 0.58
N PRO A 129 -0.58 -13.73 -0.06
CA PRO A 129 -1.70 -14.58 -0.46
C PRO A 129 -2.58 -14.99 0.72
N GLU A 130 -2.01 -15.15 1.91
CA GLU A 130 -2.72 -15.48 3.15
C GLU A 130 -3.74 -14.41 3.52
N GLU A 131 -3.41 -13.13 3.30
CA GLU A 131 -4.31 -12.00 3.53
C GLU A 131 -5.42 -11.95 2.48
N VAL A 132 -5.12 -12.30 1.23
CA VAL A 132 -6.14 -12.40 0.15
C VAL A 132 -7.23 -13.40 0.53
N LEU A 133 -6.89 -14.50 1.19
CA LEU A 133 -7.88 -15.50 1.63
C LEU A 133 -8.80 -14.97 2.75
N LYS A 134 -8.27 -14.11 3.63
CA LYS A 134 -8.99 -13.56 4.79
C LYS A 134 -9.99 -12.47 4.40
N TYR A 135 -9.63 -11.63 3.43
CA TYR A 135 -10.45 -10.47 3.09
C TYR A 135 -11.76 -10.84 2.39
N SER A 136 -12.83 -10.14 2.75
CA SER A 136 -14.17 -10.37 2.20
C SER A 136 -14.37 -9.75 0.82
N TRP A 137 -13.53 -8.79 0.44
CA TRP A 137 -13.62 -7.99 -0.78
C TRP A 137 -12.73 -8.50 -1.92
N THR A 138 -11.98 -9.59 -1.71
CA THR A 138 -11.19 -10.25 -2.74
C THR A 138 -12.03 -11.29 -3.49
N ASP A 139 -11.82 -11.38 -4.80
CA ASP A 139 -12.59 -12.28 -5.66
C ASP A 139 -12.15 -13.74 -5.49
N GLU A 140 -13.08 -14.69 -5.67
CA GLU A 140 -12.78 -16.12 -5.50
C GLU A 140 -11.70 -16.63 -6.48
N LYS A 141 -11.62 -16.04 -7.68
CA LYS A 141 -10.56 -16.35 -8.65
C LYS A 141 -9.17 -16.07 -8.06
N ASP A 142 -9.01 -14.92 -7.41
CA ASP A 142 -7.71 -14.54 -6.85
C ASP A 142 -7.45 -15.27 -5.54
N LYS A 143 -8.51 -15.68 -4.82
CA LYS A 143 -8.38 -16.61 -3.70
C LYS A 143 -7.88 -17.98 -4.16
N ALA A 144 -8.35 -18.48 -5.30
CA ALA A 144 -7.82 -19.72 -5.89
C ALA A 144 -6.33 -19.56 -6.25
N GLU A 145 -5.96 -18.47 -6.93
CA GLU A 145 -4.55 -18.16 -7.23
C GLU A 145 -3.69 -18.05 -5.95
N ALA A 146 -4.19 -17.38 -4.90
CA ALA A 146 -3.51 -17.30 -3.61
C ALA A 146 -3.27 -18.69 -2.99
N ARG A 147 -4.25 -19.60 -3.04
CA ARG A 147 -4.09 -20.98 -2.55
C ARG A 147 -3.02 -21.72 -3.34
N ASP A 148 -2.99 -21.57 -4.66
CA ASP A 148 -1.98 -22.20 -5.51
C ASP A 148 -0.58 -21.67 -5.21
N ILE A 149 -0.44 -20.36 -4.99
CA ILE A 149 0.83 -19.73 -4.60
C ILE A 149 1.30 -20.27 -3.25
N ILE A 150 0.42 -20.33 -2.24
CA ILE A 150 0.75 -20.87 -0.92
C ILE A 150 1.20 -22.33 -1.03
N ALA A 151 0.45 -23.16 -1.75
CA ALA A 151 0.79 -24.56 -1.95
C ALA A 151 2.12 -24.73 -2.70
N ASN A 152 2.38 -23.91 -3.73
CA ASN A 152 3.63 -23.96 -4.47
C ASN A 152 4.83 -23.58 -3.60
N ARG A 153 4.71 -22.51 -2.80
CA ARG A 153 5.74 -22.10 -1.84
C ARG A 153 6.02 -23.22 -0.83
N ALA A 154 4.97 -23.81 -0.25
CA ALA A 154 5.11 -24.91 0.70
C ALA A 154 5.85 -26.11 0.09
N ARG A 155 5.53 -26.51 -1.16
CA ARG A 155 6.26 -27.58 -1.88
C ARG A 155 7.73 -27.25 -2.10
N GLN A 156 8.08 -25.98 -2.26
CA GLN A 156 9.46 -25.51 -2.41
C GLN A 156 10.18 -25.32 -1.06
N GLY A 157 9.54 -25.64 0.07
CA GLY A 157 10.09 -25.38 1.40
C GLY A 157 10.15 -23.88 1.75
N ARG A 158 9.33 -23.05 1.08
CA ARG A 158 9.26 -21.60 1.27
C ARG A 158 7.97 -21.23 2.01
N GLY A 159 8.06 -20.21 2.85
CA GLY A 159 6.91 -19.60 3.54
C GLY A 159 6.52 -18.26 2.92
N GLU A 160 6.13 -17.31 3.77
CA GLU A 160 5.90 -15.92 3.38
C GLU A 160 7.14 -15.27 2.75
N LEU A 161 6.93 -14.27 1.89
CA LEU A 161 8.04 -13.56 1.28
C LEU A 161 8.82 -12.74 2.34
N PRO A 162 10.15 -12.68 2.24
CA PRO A 162 10.99 -11.76 3.01
C PRO A 162 10.48 -10.31 2.99
N GLY A 163 10.11 -9.74 4.15
CA GLY A 163 9.60 -8.37 4.21
C GLY A 163 8.25 -8.16 3.50
N ALA A 164 7.44 -9.22 3.36
CA ALA A 164 6.12 -9.16 2.74
C ALA A 164 5.21 -8.11 3.41
N ILE A 165 5.20 -8.07 4.74
CA ILE A 165 4.24 -7.23 5.47
C ILE A 165 4.61 -5.75 5.34
N ILE A 166 3.69 -4.96 4.79
CA ILE A 166 3.84 -3.51 4.68
C ILE A 166 3.70 -2.90 6.08
N ARG A 167 4.76 -2.26 6.57
CA ARG A 167 4.69 -1.53 7.85
C ARG A 167 3.73 -0.36 7.73
N VAL A 168 2.67 -0.37 8.53
CA VAL A 168 1.74 0.73 8.70
C VAL A 168 1.94 1.35 10.09
N ARG A 169 1.66 2.65 10.22
CA ARG A 169 1.63 3.26 11.55
C ARG A 169 0.46 2.66 12.32
N THR A 170 0.66 2.35 13.60
CA THR A 170 -0.41 1.88 14.48
C THR A 170 -1.54 2.92 14.45
N THR A 171 -2.73 2.47 14.09
CA THR A 171 -3.91 3.34 14.02
C THR A 171 -4.82 2.96 15.17
N THR A 172 -4.90 3.81 16.20
CA THR A 172 -5.92 3.68 17.24
C THR A 172 -7.18 4.34 16.70
N PHE A 173 -8.20 3.54 16.38
CA PHE A 173 -9.52 4.03 15.95
C PHE A 173 -10.48 4.10 17.13
#